data_AF-A0A1N6DKW8-F1
#
_entry.id   AF-A0A1N6DKW8-F1
#
_cell.length_a   1.000
_cell.length_b   1.000
_cell.length_c   1.000
_cell.angle_alpha   90.00
_cell.angle_beta   90.00
_cell.angle_gamma   90.00
#
_symmetry.space_group_name_H-M   'P 1'
#
loop_
_entity.id
_entity.type
_entity.pdbx_description
1 polymer ?
#
loop_
_entity_poly.entity_id
_entity_poly.type
_entity_poly.pdbx_seq_one_letter_code
_entity_poly.pdbx_strand_id
1 'polypeptide(L)'
;MTGARYHELLGQLLDGSLSEADAGELRRELESDPDRFRDVREHLMLSDLLAQELAPHRAPEAFWQGVQSRLNAPSDEGAAVEASTPPRPFALEPPARRKYGRLAAGIAAGVLLSFALVSQWFASKPHGVNNVPLSSGSLESRLPGATQVSLRGVVVCVHCTLHQTEKCQPAVRIHEEGHEETLFLDDNAVRRDFNRKQGCGRTPLQVLAEGTMHTENGRPLLAATRLEVQR
;
A
#
# COMPACT_ATOMS: atom_id res chain seq x y z
N MET A 1 -32.42 -10.38 7.23
CA MET A 1 -31.90 -11.73 6.90
C MET A 1 -31.17 -12.35 8.10
N THR A 2 -31.17 -13.68 8.27
CA THR A 2 -30.38 -14.34 9.34
C THR A 2 -28.88 -14.20 9.07
N GLY A 3 -28.04 -14.24 10.11
CA GLY A 3 -26.58 -14.16 9.93
C GLY A 3 -26.02 -15.31 9.08
N ALA A 4 -26.52 -16.53 9.27
CA ALA A 4 -26.10 -17.69 8.48
C ALA A 4 -26.43 -17.54 6.98
N ARG A 5 -27.64 -17.07 6.66
CA ARG A 5 -28.05 -16.83 5.26
C ARG A 5 -27.23 -15.71 4.63
N TYR A 6 -26.92 -14.66 5.38
CA TYR A 6 -26.05 -13.59 4.90
C TYR A 6 -24.66 -14.10 4.50
N HIS A 7 -24.00 -14.87 5.38
CA HIS A 7 -22.67 -15.40 5.10
C HIS A 7 -22.66 -16.39 3.94
N GLU A 8 -23.73 -17.18 3.77
CA GLU A 8 -23.90 -18.04 2.59
C GLU A 8 -23.92 -17.21 1.30
N LEU A 9 -24.75 -16.16 1.24
CA LEU A 9 -24.85 -15.28 0.07
C LEU A 9 -23.55 -14.52 -0.19
N LEU A 10 -22.86 -14.08 0.86
CA LEU A 10 -21.55 -13.43 0.76
C LEU A 10 -20.50 -14.39 0.17
N GLY A 11 -20.48 -15.65 0.62
CA GLY A 11 -19.59 -16.67 0.05
C GLY A 11 -19.85 -16.87 -1.44
N GLN A 12 -21.11 -17.03 -1.84
CA GLN A 12 -21.48 -17.19 -3.25
C GLN A 12 -21.11 -15.97 -4.11
N LEU A 13 -21.22 -14.75 -3.56
CA LEU A 13 -20.78 -13.52 -4.22
C LEU A 13 -19.28 -13.54 -4.49
N LEU A 14 -18.47 -13.87 -3.48
CA LEU A 14 -17.01 -13.91 -3.59
C LEU A 14 -16.52 -15.00 -4.55
N ASP A 15 -17.23 -16.12 -4.61
CA ASP A 15 -16.94 -17.23 -5.52
C ASP A 15 -17.47 -17.00 -6.95
N GLY A 16 -18.21 -15.91 -7.19
CA GLY A 16 -18.83 -15.62 -8.49
C GLY A 16 -19.94 -16.60 -8.89
N SER A 17 -20.57 -17.26 -7.92
CA SER A 17 -21.62 -18.26 -8.11
C SER A 17 -23.02 -17.80 -7.69
N LEU A 18 -23.16 -16.53 -7.31
CA LEU A 18 -24.41 -15.93 -6.85
C LEU A 18 -25.49 -15.91 -7.94
N SER A 19 -26.67 -16.43 -7.64
CA SER A 19 -27.81 -16.38 -8.57
C SER A 19 -28.47 -15.00 -8.59
N GLU A 20 -29.20 -14.67 -9.66
CA GLU A 20 -29.98 -13.41 -9.76
C GLU A 20 -31.00 -13.24 -8.61
N ALA A 21 -31.65 -14.33 -8.21
CA ALA A 21 -32.62 -14.30 -7.12
C ALA A 21 -31.93 -14.00 -5.78
N ASP A 22 -30.80 -14.65 -5.54
CA ASP A 22 -29.98 -14.46 -4.34
C ASP A 22 -29.33 -13.06 -4.30
N ALA A 23 -28.90 -12.54 -5.46
CA ALA A 23 -28.40 -11.18 -5.59
C ALA A 23 -29.47 -10.15 -5.23
N GLY A 24 -30.72 -10.37 -5.64
CA GLY A 24 -31.85 -9.53 -5.25
C GLY A 24 -32.21 -9.61 -3.77
N GLU A 25 -32.01 -10.76 -3.12
CA GLU A 25 -32.14 -10.92 -1.66
C GLU A 25 -31.02 -10.17 -0.92
N LEU A 26 -29.76 -10.39 -1.31
CA LEU A 26 -28.61 -9.74 -0.70
C LEU A 26 -28.70 -8.22 -0.84
N ARG A 27 -29.02 -7.70 -2.03
CA ARG A 27 -29.16 -6.25 -2.27
C ARG A 27 -30.16 -5.61 -1.32
N ARG A 28 -31.35 -6.21 -1.14
CA ARG A 28 -32.37 -5.67 -0.24
C ARG A 28 -31.89 -5.60 1.21
N GLU A 29 -31.12 -6.59 1.65
CA GLU A 29 -30.53 -6.56 2.98
C GLU A 29 -29.49 -5.44 3.10
N LEU A 30 -28.59 -5.29 2.12
CA LEU A 30 -27.54 -4.27 2.13
C LEU A 30 -28.11 -2.84 2.08
N GLU A 31 -29.24 -2.64 1.39
CA GLU A 31 -29.96 -1.36 1.38
C GLU A 31 -30.57 -1.03 2.76
N SER A 32 -30.97 -2.06 3.51
CA SER A 32 -31.61 -1.90 4.81
C SER A 32 -30.63 -1.81 6.00
N ASP A 33 -29.42 -2.33 5.84
CA ASP A 33 -28.42 -2.46 6.91
C ASP A 33 -27.04 -1.94 6.45
N PRO A 34 -26.67 -0.70 6.86
CA PRO A 34 -25.43 -0.08 6.42
C PRO A 34 -24.17 -0.72 7.01
N ASP A 35 -24.29 -1.46 8.13
CA ASP A 35 -23.15 -2.17 8.71
C ASP A 35 -22.83 -3.43 7.88
N ARG A 36 -23.84 -4.14 7.37
CA ARG A 36 -23.62 -5.24 6.41
C ARG A 36 -23.04 -4.75 5.10
N PHE A 37 -23.44 -3.59 4.62
CA PHE A 37 -22.81 -3.00 3.43
C PHE A 37 -21.31 -2.74 3.65
N ARG A 38 -20.94 -2.23 4.83
CA ARG A 38 -19.53 -2.03 5.20
C ARG A 38 -18.77 -3.36 5.22
N ASP A 39 -19.36 -4.39 5.81
CA ASP A 39 -18.78 -5.74 5.89
C ASP A 39 -18.55 -6.38 4.51
N VAL A 40 -19.52 -6.30 3.59
CA VAL A 40 -19.33 -6.77 2.20
C VAL A 40 -18.19 -6.02 1.51
N ARG A 41 -18.12 -4.70 1.70
CA ARG A 41 -17.05 -3.87 1.11
C ARG A 41 -15.67 -4.29 1.64
N GLU A 42 -15.55 -4.58 2.92
CA GLU A 42 -14.31 -5.08 3.52
C GLU A 42 -13.89 -6.42 2.93
N HIS A 43 -14.82 -7.37 2.77
CA HIS A 43 -14.54 -8.67 2.16
C HIS A 43 -14.11 -8.56 0.69
N LEU A 44 -14.76 -7.69 -0.10
CA LEU A 44 -14.39 -7.46 -1.50
C LEU A 44 -12.98 -6.85 -1.62
N MET A 45 -12.63 -5.91 -0.75
CA MET A 45 -11.30 -5.31 -0.70
C MET A 45 -10.22 -6.36 -0.39
N LEU A 46 -10.48 -7.25 0.58
CA LEU A 46 -9.57 -8.34 0.91
C LEU A 46 -9.44 -9.35 -0.24
N SER A 47 -10.54 -9.69 -0.90
CA SER A 47 -10.54 -10.59 -2.06
C SER A 47 -9.73 -10.01 -3.22
N ASP A 48 -9.86 -8.71 -3.50
CA ASP A 48 -9.07 -8.03 -4.53
C ASP A 48 -7.58 -8.02 -4.20
N LEU A 49 -7.21 -7.71 -2.96
CA LEU A 49 -5.81 -7.76 -2.51
C LEU A 49 -5.20 -9.15 -2.72
N LEU A 50 -5.91 -10.22 -2.32
CA LEU A 50 -5.46 -11.60 -2.52
C LEU A 50 -5.37 -11.97 -4.00
N ALA A 51 -6.31 -11.52 -4.82
CA ALA A 51 -6.28 -11.74 -6.26
C ALA A 51 -5.06 -11.08 -6.91
N GLN A 52 -4.66 -9.90 -6.46
CA GLN A 52 -3.46 -9.19 -6.94
C GLN A 52 -2.18 -9.92 -6.53
N GLU A 53 -2.09 -10.43 -5.30
CA GLU A 53 -0.95 -11.24 -4.84
C GLU A 53 -0.79 -12.52 -5.66
N LEU A 54 -1.89 -13.21 -5.96
CA LEU A 54 -1.88 -14.46 -6.72
C LEU A 54 -1.67 -14.28 -8.23
N ALA A 55 -1.94 -13.08 -8.77
CA ALA A 55 -1.80 -12.77 -10.19
C ALA A 55 -0.98 -11.47 -10.38
N PRO A 56 0.36 -11.51 -10.28
CA PRO A 56 1.21 -10.32 -10.40
C PRO A 56 1.06 -9.54 -11.71
N HIS A 57 0.63 -10.22 -12.78
CA HIS A 57 0.35 -9.60 -14.08
C HIS A 57 -0.95 -8.78 -14.12
N ARG A 58 -1.79 -8.87 -13.09
CA ARG A 58 -2.96 -8.02 -12.86
C ARG A 58 -2.68 -6.88 -11.88
N ALA A 59 -1.45 -6.77 -11.37
CA ALA A 59 -1.08 -5.64 -10.53
C ALA A 59 -1.30 -4.32 -11.28
N PRO A 60 -1.68 -3.23 -10.59
CA PRO A 60 -1.81 -1.91 -11.19
C PRO A 60 -0.57 -1.50 -11.99
N GLU A 61 0.60 -1.87 -11.49
CA GLU A 61 1.89 -1.63 -12.15
C GLU A 61 2.01 -2.34 -13.50
N ALA A 62 1.61 -3.61 -13.60
CA ALA A 62 1.62 -4.35 -14.86
C ALA A 62 0.67 -3.75 -15.89
N PHE A 63 -0.48 -3.23 -15.45
CA PHE A 63 -1.39 -2.47 -16.29
C PHE A 63 -0.74 -1.18 -16.80
N TRP A 64 -0.12 -0.38 -15.92
CA TRP A 64 0.53 0.88 -16.30
C TRP A 64 1.70 0.68 -17.24
N GLN A 65 2.52 -0.35 -17.04
CA GLN A 65 3.58 -0.73 -17.97
C GLN A 65 3.03 -1.09 -19.36
N GLY A 66 1.88 -1.78 -19.41
CA GLY A 66 1.16 -2.07 -20.65
C GLY A 66 0.66 -0.82 -21.37
N VAL A 67 0.20 0.19 -20.64
CA VAL A 67 -0.21 1.49 -21.21
C VAL A 67 1.01 2.26 -21.71
N GLN A 68 2.05 2.36 -20.89
CA GLN A 68 3.26 3.11 -21.20
C GLN A 68 4.00 2.54 -22.41
N SER A 69 4.06 1.21 -22.54
CA SER A 69 4.65 0.56 -23.71
C SER A 69 3.90 0.90 -25.00
N ARG A 70 2.57 1.05 -24.97
CA ARG A 70 1.77 1.47 -26.14
C ARG A 70 1.94 2.94 -26.46
N LEU A 71 2.05 3.80 -25.45
CA LEU A 71 2.30 5.24 -25.64
C LEU A 71 3.69 5.52 -26.22
N ASN A 72 4.69 4.73 -25.81
CA ASN A 72 6.07 4.85 -26.27
C ASN A 72 6.34 4.04 -27.55
N ALA A 73 5.38 3.23 -28.00
CA ALA A 73 5.52 2.52 -29.26
C ALA A 73 5.62 3.57 -30.37
N PRO A 74 6.67 3.53 -31.21
CA PRO A 74 6.76 4.43 -32.35
C PRO A 74 5.50 4.24 -33.19
N SER A 75 4.81 5.34 -33.46
CA SER A 75 3.78 5.37 -34.49
C SER A 75 4.49 5.13 -35.82
N ASP A 76 4.50 3.88 -36.27
CA ASP A 76 4.98 3.49 -37.59
C ASP A 76 4.04 4.07 -38.66
N GLU A 77 4.11 5.38 -38.87
CA GLU A 77 3.73 6.01 -40.12
C GLU A 77 4.84 5.73 -41.13
N GLY A 78 4.88 4.52 -41.69
CA GLY A 78 5.79 4.24 -42.82
C GLY A 78 6.22 2.80 -43.06
N ALA A 79 5.88 1.83 -42.22
CA ALA A 79 6.11 0.43 -42.54
C ALA A 79 4.88 -0.14 -43.26
N ALA A 80 5.04 -0.41 -44.55
CA ALA A 80 4.08 -1.15 -45.35
C ALA A 80 3.60 -2.38 -44.56
N VAL A 81 2.28 -2.50 -44.44
CA VAL A 81 1.59 -3.64 -43.85
C VAL A 81 1.87 -4.87 -44.71
N GLU A 82 2.95 -5.57 -44.42
CA GLU A 82 2.98 -7.00 -44.63
C GLU A 82 2.12 -7.59 -43.50
N ALA A 83 0.93 -8.05 -43.88
CA ALA A 83 -0.11 -8.52 -42.99
C ALA A 83 0.41 -9.67 -42.11
N SER A 84 1.01 -9.30 -40.98
CA SER A 84 1.26 -10.18 -39.86
C SER A 84 -0.10 -10.51 -39.26
N THR A 85 -0.66 -11.60 -39.79
CA THR A 85 -1.75 -12.40 -39.25
C THR A 85 -1.86 -12.20 -37.73
N PRO A 86 -3.04 -11.83 -37.19
CA PRO A 86 -3.20 -11.73 -35.74
C PRO A 86 -2.81 -13.08 -35.11
N PRO A 87 -2.13 -13.12 -33.95
CA PRO A 87 -1.99 -14.37 -33.23
C PRO A 87 -3.40 -14.92 -33.02
N ARG A 88 -3.63 -16.12 -33.57
CA ARG A 88 -4.89 -16.85 -33.42
C ARG A 88 -5.30 -16.79 -31.95
N PRO A 89 -6.60 -16.59 -31.63
CA PRO A 89 -7.07 -16.85 -30.28
C PRO A 89 -6.63 -18.26 -29.91
N PHE A 90 -6.01 -18.39 -28.74
CA PHE A 90 -5.57 -19.66 -28.19
C PHE A 90 -6.65 -20.71 -28.46
N ALA A 91 -6.32 -21.65 -29.35
CA ALA A 91 -7.10 -22.86 -29.48
C ALA A 91 -7.00 -23.54 -28.11
N LEU A 92 -8.11 -23.53 -27.37
CA LEU A 92 -8.33 -24.43 -26.26
C LEU A 92 -8.24 -25.85 -26.83
N GLU A 93 -7.04 -26.42 -26.83
CA GLU A 93 -6.90 -27.85 -26.94
C GLU A 93 -7.57 -28.46 -25.69
N PRO A 94 -8.54 -29.37 -25.84
CA PRO A 94 -9.11 -30.04 -24.69
C PRO A 94 -8.01 -30.88 -24.03
N PRO A 95 -7.82 -30.79 -22.70
CA PRO A 95 -6.77 -31.57 -22.05
C PRO A 95 -7.04 -33.06 -22.26
N ALA A 96 -6.07 -33.69 -22.92
CA ALA A 96 -6.03 -35.13 -23.11
C ALA A 96 -6.10 -35.82 -21.75
N ARG A 97 -7.15 -36.62 -21.60
CA ARG A 97 -7.50 -37.46 -20.46
C ARG A 97 -6.36 -38.46 -20.17
N ARG A 98 -5.33 -38.06 -19.40
CA ARG A 98 -4.31 -38.99 -18.89
C ARG A 98 -4.72 -39.53 -17.54
N LYS A 99 -5.05 -40.82 -17.55
CA LYS A 99 -5.23 -41.68 -16.38
C LYS A 99 -3.90 -41.77 -15.63
N TYR A 100 -3.78 -41.09 -14.49
CA TYR A 100 -2.84 -41.49 -13.46
C TYR A 100 -3.63 -41.84 -12.21
N GLY A 101 -3.99 -43.12 -12.15
CA GLY A 101 -4.33 -43.75 -10.89
C GLY A 101 -3.05 -43.92 -10.07
N ARG A 102 -3.21 -43.74 -8.76
CA ARG A 102 -2.39 -44.29 -7.67
C ARG A 102 -0.93 -43.87 -7.66
N LEU A 103 -0.57 -43.09 -6.64
CA LEU A 103 0.44 -43.46 -5.65
C LEU A 103 0.41 -42.43 -4.51
N ALA A 104 -0.26 -42.83 -3.42
CA ALA A 104 0.02 -42.31 -2.10
C ALA A 104 1.12 -43.18 -1.49
N ALA A 105 2.17 -42.57 -0.93
CA ALA A 105 2.90 -42.99 0.29
C ALA A 105 4.29 -42.31 0.38
N GLY A 106 4.59 -41.79 1.58
CA GLY A 106 5.92 -41.35 2.03
C GLY A 106 6.25 -39.91 1.62
N ILE A 107 6.70 -39.01 2.50
CA ILE A 107 7.63 -39.19 3.62
C ILE A 107 7.28 -38.17 4.70
N ALA A 108 7.10 -38.68 5.92
CA ALA A 108 7.18 -37.92 7.15
C ALA A 108 8.65 -37.80 7.58
N ALA A 109 8.93 -36.71 8.31
CA ALA A 109 10.14 -36.44 9.10
C ALA A 109 11.36 -35.87 8.36
N GLY A 110 11.71 -34.63 8.74
CA GLY A 110 13.11 -34.23 8.89
C GLY A 110 13.52 -32.94 8.21
N VAL A 111 13.17 -31.78 8.76
CA VAL A 111 14.05 -30.59 8.75
C VAL A 111 13.80 -29.75 10.01
N LEU A 112 14.34 -30.19 11.14
CA LEU A 112 14.84 -29.29 12.20
C LEU A 112 16.37 -29.27 12.05
N LEU A 113 16.96 -28.09 12.30
CA LEU A 113 18.36 -27.69 12.09
C LEU A 113 18.73 -27.32 10.64
N SER A 114 18.77 -26.01 10.38
CA SER A 114 19.95 -25.30 9.83
C SER A 114 19.54 -23.86 9.46
N PHE A 115 19.64 -22.89 10.37
CA PHE A 115 19.95 -21.49 10.04
C PHE A 115 20.30 -20.73 11.34
N ALA A 116 21.35 -21.21 11.99
CA ALA A 116 22.21 -20.38 12.83
C ALA A 116 23.60 -20.45 12.18
N LEU A 117 23.97 -19.39 11.43
CA LEU A 117 25.33 -19.01 10.97
C LEU A 117 25.28 -18.30 9.62
N VAL A 118 24.95 -17.00 9.59
CA VAL A 118 25.65 -16.00 8.72
C VAL A 118 25.59 -14.64 9.45
N SER A 119 26.35 -14.54 10.54
CA SER A 119 26.70 -13.26 11.16
C SER A 119 28.20 -13.07 10.99
N GLN A 120 28.63 -12.47 9.89
CA GLN A 120 29.94 -11.88 9.66
C GLN A 120 30.00 -11.42 8.20
N TRP A 121 30.77 -10.37 7.92
CA TRP A 121 30.85 -9.55 6.68
C TRP A 121 29.87 -8.36 6.79
N PHE A 122 30.26 -7.14 7.17
CA PHE A 122 31.51 -6.42 6.94
C PHE A 122 31.89 -5.55 8.15
N ALA A 123 32.99 -5.90 8.80
CA ALA A 123 33.81 -4.95 9.56
C ALA A 123 35.13 -4.80 8.82
N SER A 124 35.42 -3.60 8.33
CA SER A 124 36.76 -3.23 7.85
C SER A 124 37.01 -1.77 8.19
N LYS A 125 37.80 -1.54 9.24
CA LYS A 125 38.65 -0.34 9.37
C LYS A 125 40.01 -0.67 8.74
N PRO A 126 40.72 0.33 8.21
CA PRO A 126 41.97 0.68 8.88
C PRO A 126 42.26 2.19 8.97
N HIS A 127 43.30 2.48 9.76
CA HIS A 127 43.78 3.73 10.35
C HIS A 127 44.34 4.81 9.39
N GLY A 128 44.49 6.04 9.93
CA GLY A 128 45.03 7.27 9.32
C GLY A 128 46.48 7.21 8.79
N VAL A 129 47.15 8.29 8.37
CA VAL A 129 47.09 9.71 8.77
C VAL A 129 47.77 10.60 7.70
N ASN A 130 47.38 11.89 7.67
CA ASN A 130 48.14 13.11 7.30
C ASN A 130 48.48 13.45 5.82
N ASN A 131 47.90 14.56 5.31
CA ASN A 131 48.57 15.88 5.21
C ASN A 131 47.64 16.96 4.61
N VAL A 132 47.69 18.17 5.18
CA VAL A 132 47.02 19.43 4.78
C VAL A 132 48.06 20.30 4.04
N PRO A 133 47.72 21.09 3.00
CA PRO A 133 47.36 22.52 3.15
C PRO A 133 46.15 22.92 2.27
N LEU A 134 45.13 23.58 2.82
CA LEU A 134 44.99 25.05 2.97
C LEU A 134 44.77 25.79 1.64
N SER A 135 43.49 26.08 1.33
CA SER A 135 43.06 27.32 0.66
C SER A 135 41.56 27.56 0.88
N SER A 136 41.31 28.42 1.87
CA SER A 136 40.26 29.42 2.06
C SER A 136 39.10 29.52 1.05
N GLY A 137 37.87 29.42 1.57
CA GLY A 137 36.67 29.92 0.89
C GLY A 137 35.35 29.53 1.56
N SER A 138 34.89 30.33 2.53
CA SER A 138 33.49 30.47 2.97
C SER A 138 32.77 29.23 3.54
N LEU A 139 32.90 29.05 4.86
CA LEU A 139 32.01 28.23 5.69
C LEU A 139 30.66 28.95 5.89
N GLU A 140 29.58 28.38 5.37
CA GLU A 140 28.34 28.30 6.15
C GLU A 140 27.60 27.00 5.82
N SER A 141 27.71 26.11 6.81
CA SER A 141 27.23 24.76 7.01
C SER A 141 25.99 24.30 6.22
N ARG A 142 26.20 23.39 5.26
CA ARG A 142 25.20 22.39 4.85
C ARG A 142 25.20 21.26 5.87
N LEU A 143 24.10 21.13 6.62
CA LEU A 143 23.75 19.93 7.38
C LEU A 143 23.27 18.84 6.40
N PRO A 144 23.75 17.59 6.51
CA PRO A 144 23.24 16.48 5.73
C PRO A 144 21.92 15.95 6.36
N GLY A 145 20.86 15.85 5.55
CA GLY A 145 19.85 14.80 5.74
C GLY A 145 18.44 15.16 6.24
N ALA A 146 18.03 16.42 6.30
CA ALA A 146 16.63 16.77 6.60
C ALA A 146 15.88 17.14 5.31
N THR A 147 15.09 16.21 4.76
CA THR A 147 14.27 16.47 3.57
C THR A 147 13.08 17.34 3.98
N GLN A 148 13.11 18.61 3.58
CA GLN A 148 11.97 19.52 3.70
C GLN A 148 10.87 19.05 2.73
N VAL A 149 9.65 18.91 3.22
CA VAL A 149 8.48 18.47 2.44
C VAL A 149 7.32 19.45 2.58
N SER A 150 6.44 19.44 1.59
CA SER A 150 5.15 20.14 1.58
C SER A 150 4.11 19.18 1.04
N LEU A 151 3.18 18.76 1.88
CA LEU A 151 2.20 17.71 1.59
C LEU A 151 0.78 18.15 1.93
N ARG A 152 -0.18 17.71 1.11
CA ARG A 152 -1.61 17.87 1.37
C ARG A 152 -2.13 16.58 1.97
N GLY A 153 -2.85 16.70 3.08
CA GLY A 153 -3.35 15.54 3.78
C GLY A 153 -4.54 15.87 4.66
N VAL A 154 -4.94 14.90 5.46
CA VAL A 154 -6.03 15.01 6.41
C VAL A 154 -5.48 14.77 7.81
N VAL A 155 -5.65 15.74 8.70
CA VAL A 155 -5.30 15.53 10.11
C VAL A 155 -6.33 14.61 10.75
N VAL A 156 -5.83 13.55 11.38
CA VAL A 156 -6.61 12.55 12.13
C VAL A 156 -6.01 12.34 13.52
N CYS A 157 -6.83 11.90 14.48
CA CYS A 157 -6.35 11.57 15.82
C CYS A 157 -5.85 10.13 15.89
N VAL A 158 -4.61 9.92 16.34
CA VAL A 158 -4.02 8.58 16.49
C VAL A 158 -4.74 7.74 17.55
N HIS A 159 -5.29 8.36 18.59
CA HIS A 159 -6.07 7.65 19.62
C HIS A 159 -7.53 7.47 19.20
N CYS A 160 -8.23 8.55 18.86
CA CYS A 160 -9.68 8.51 18.63
C CYS A 160 -10.06 7.87 17.29
N THR A 161 -9.24 8.06 16.25
CA THR A 161 -9.56 7.62 14.89
C THR A 161 -8.77 6.36 14.52
N LEU A 162 -7.49 6.29 14.91
CA LEU A 162 -6.63 5.15 14.55
C LEU A 162 -6.54 4.07 15.64
N HIS A 163 -6.93 4.37 16.89
CA HIS A 163 -6.87 3.45 18.03
C HIS A 163 -5.48 2.84 18.31
N GLN A 164 -4.40 3.57 18.02
CA GLN A 164 -3.02 3.04 18.14
C GLN A 164 -2.26 3.47 19.39
N THR A 165 -2.78 4.45 20.14
CA THR A 165 -2.13 5.01 21.34
C THR A 165 -3.17 5.26 22.42
N GLU A 166 -2.75 5.42 23.68
CA GLU A 166 -3.65 5.73 24.80
C GLU A 166 -3.99 7.23 24.90
N LYS A 167 -3.15 8.11 24.35
CA LYS A 167 -3.30 9.56 24.44
C LYS A 167 -3.62 10.18 23.09
N CYS A 168 -4.49 11.19 23.10
CA CYS A 168 -4.81 11.95 21.89
C CYS A 168 -3.57 12.66 21.36
N GLN A 169 -3.20 12.35 20.12
CA GLN A 169 -2.16 13.02 19.37
C GLN A 169 -2.59 13.14 17.90
N PRO A 170 -2.39 14.30 17.26
CA PRO A 170 -2.70 14.47 15.85
C PRO A 170 -1.62 13.80 14.98
N ALA A 171 -2.05 13.24 13.84
CA ALA A 171 -1.22 12.75 12.76
C ALA A 171 -1.80 13.23 11.42
N VAL A 172 -0.99 13.27 10.37
CA VAL A 172 -1.42 13.63 9.02
C VAL A 172 -1.51 12.35 8.19
N ARG A 173 -2.70 12.01 7.69
CA ARG A 173 -2.88 10.98 6.68
C ARG A 173 -2.73 11.60 5.29
N ILE A 174 -1.83 11.05 4.49
CA ILE A 174 -1.69 11.38 3.08
C ILE A 174 -2.16 10.21 2.23
N HIS A 175 -2.58 10.53 1.01
CA HIS A 175 -2.92 9.57 0.00
C HIS A 175 -2.07 9.86 -1.23
N GLU A 176 -1.03 9.06 -1.43
CA GLU A 176 -0.11 9.16 -2.57
C GLU A 176 -0.12 7.83 -3.31
N GLU A 177 -0.27 7.88 -4.65
CA GLU A 177 -0.16 6.72 -5.53
C GLU A 177 -1.06 5.51 -5.16
N GLY A 178 -2.22 5.77 -4.54
CA GLY A 178 -3.15 4.73 -4.09
C GLY A 178 -2.79 4.10 -2.74
N HIS A 179 -1.73 4.55 -2.09
CA HIS A 179 -1.32 4.15 -0.76
C HIS A 179 -1.69 5.20 0.28
N GLU A 180 -2.26 4.75 1.40
CA GLU A 180 -2.47 5.61 2.57
C GLU A 180 -1.28 5.50 3.51
N GLU A 181 -0.61 6.62 3.74
CA GLU A 181 0.46 6.73 4.73
C GLU A 181 0.03 7.66 5.87
N THR A 182 0.35 7.28 7.10
CA THR A 182 0.09 8.10 8.29
C THR A 182 1.41 8.63 8.83
N LEU A 183 1.57 9.95 8.78
CA LEU A 183 2.73 10.68 9.29
C LEU A 183 2.42 11.21 10.69
N PHE A 184 3.18 10.76 11.69
CA PHE A 184 2.99 11.22 13.07
C PHE A 184 3.58 12.63 13.23
N LEU A 185 2.89 13.52 13.95
CA LEU A 185 3.41 14.87 14.20
C LEU A 185 4.31 14.91 15.44
N ASP A 186 5.53 15.40 15.24
CA ASP A 186 6.49 15.66 16.32
C ASP A 186 5.93 16.61 17.37
N ASP A 187 6.41 16.46 18.60
CA ASP A 187 6.11 17.43 19.66
C ASP A 187 6.86 18.74 19.46
N ASN A 188 6.25 19.63 18.68
CA ASN A 188 6.75 20.98 18.46
C ASN A 188 5.68 22.05 18.73
N ALA A 189 6.07 23.32 18.59
CA ALA A 189 5.17 24.45 18.83
C ALA A 189 3.97 24.46 17.86
N VAL A 190 4.20 24.13 16.58
CA VAL A 190 3.17 24.12 15.52
C VAL A 190 2.09 23.09 15.82
N ARG A 191 2.48 21.85 16.15
CA ARG A 191 1.55 20.79 16.54
C ARG A 191 0.73 21.19 17.77
N ARG A 192 1.38 21.74 18.79
CA ARG A 192 0.70 22.13 20.05
C ARG A 192 -0.29 23.27 19.83
N ASP A 193 0.05 24.26 19.00
CA ASP A 193 -0.84 25.35 18.62
C ASP A 193 -2.03 24.85 17.79
N PHE A 194 -1.77 23.99 16.80
CA PHE A 194 -2.84 23.36 16.03
C PHE A 194 -3.81 22.58 16.93
N ASN A 195 -3.28 21.73 17.83
CA ASN A 195 -4.11 20.93 18.74
C ASN A 195 -4.94 21.81 19.70
N ARG A 196 -4.42 22.97 20.11
CA ARG A 196 -5.16 23.93 20.93
C ARG A 196 -6.32 24.58 20.15
N LYS A 197 -6.10 24.90 18.88
CA LYS A 197 -7.07 25.63 18.03
C LYS A 197 -8.12 24.71 17.40
N GLN A 198 -7.70 23.55 16.92
CA GLN A 198 -8.52 22.64 16.10
C GLN A 198 -8.82 21.32 16.83
N GLY A 199 -8.18 21.06 17.97
CA GLY A 199 -8.26 19.77 18.65
C GLY A 199 -7.35 18.71 18.04
N CYS A 200 -7.52 17.46 18.48
CA CYS A 200 -6.65 16.34 18.13
C CYS A 200 -6.89 15.74 16.74
N GLY A 201 -7.82 16.30 15.95
CA GLY A 201 -8.24 15.71 14.67
C GLY A 201 -9.25 14.57 14.81
N ARG A 202 -10.07 14.56 15.87
CA ARG A 202 -11.19 13.59 16.00
C ARG A 202 -12.16 13.71 14.83
N THR A 203 -12.46 14.95 14.43
CA THR A 203 -13.11 15.25 13.16
C THR A 203 -12.01 15.49 12.13
N PRO A 204 -11.96 14.71 11.03
CA PRO A 204 -10.92 14.87 10.02
C PRO A 204 -10.92 16.28 9.39
N LEU A 205 -9.75 16.90 9.27
CA LEU A 205 -9.57 18.24 8.69
C LEU A 205 -8.54 18.19 7.58
N GLN A 206 -8.89 18.71 6.40
CA GLN A 206 -7.92 18.87 5.31
C GLN A 206 -6.89 19.93 5.66
N VAL A 207 -5.62 19.63 5.42
CA VAL A 207 -4.51 20.52 5.73
C VAL A 207 -3.46 20.56 4.63
N LEU A 208 -2.73 21.67 4.58
CA LEU A 208 -1.41 21.76 4.00
C LEU A 208 -0.40 21.71 5.14
N ALA A 209 0.48 20.72 5.11
CA ALA A 209 1.53 20.52 6.10
C ALA A 209 2.91 20.69 5.44
N GLU A 210 3.77 21.51 6.05
CA GLU A 210 5.15 21.67 5.65
C GLU A 210 6.04 21.34 6.84
N GLY A 211 7.19 20.72 6.59
CA GLY A 211 8.12 20.37 7.65
C GLY A 211 9.25 19.47 7.18
N THR A 212 9.99 18.89 8.11
CA THR A 212 11.04 17.92 7.80
C THR A 212 10.61 16.52 8.19
N MET A 213 10.79 15.57 7.28
CA MET A 213 10.54 14.16 7.51
C MET A 213 11.73 13.49 8.19
N HIS A 214 11.46 12.63 9.15
CA HIS A 214 12.45 11.73 9.74
C HIS A 214 11.75 10.48 10.26
N THR A 215 12.54 9.46 10.60
CA THR A 215 12.02 8.18 11.09
C THR A 215 12.50 7.96 12.51
N GLU A 216 11.58 7.69 13.42
CA GLU A 216 11.89 7.32 14.81
C GLU A 216 11.19 6.00 15.13
N ASN A 217 11.94 5.03 15.65
CA ASN A 217 11.41 3.69 15.97
C ASN A 217 10.69 2.99 14.80
N GLY A 218 11.16 3.23 13.57
CA GLY A 218 10.53 2.69 12.35
C GLY A 218 9.20 3.34 11.96
N ARG A 219 8.81 4.45 12.60
CA ARG A 219 7.62 5.23 12.26
C ARG A 219 8.03 6.52 11.54
N PRO A 220 7.29 6.95 10.50
CA PRO A 220 7.52 8.23 9.87
C PRO A 220 6.97 9.36 10.75
N LEU A 221 7.83 10.32 11.09
CA LEU A 221 7.49 11.52 11.84
C LEU A 221 7.73 12.78 11.00
N LEU A 222 6.79 13.72 11.12
CA LEU A 222 6.84 15.03 10.50
C LEU A 222 7.05 16.10 11.57
N ALA A 223 8.23 16.72 11.53
CA ALA A 223 8.51 17.94 12.27
C ALA A 223 7.90 19.14 11.54
N ALA A 224 6.60 19.36 11.74
CA ALA A 224 5.85 20.39 11.03
C ALA A 224 6.35 21.80 11.37
N THR A 225 6.79 22.55 10.36
CA THR A 225 7.06 23.98 10.43
C THR A 225 5.82 24.81 10.10
N ARG A 226 4.85 24.22 9.38
CA ARG A 226 3.57 24.85 9.04
C ARG A 226 2.46 23.79 9.00
N LEU A 227 1.29 24.13 9.51
CA LEU A 227 0.11 23.26 9.47
C LEU A 227 -1.15 24.12 9.34
N GLU A 228 -1.68 24.21 8.13
CA GLU A 228 -2.80 25.10 7.79
C GLU A 228 -4.03 24.32 7.35
N VAL A 229 -5.18 24.62 7.95
CA VAL A 229 -6.47 24.04 7.55
C VAL A 229 -6.90 24.62 6.20
N GLN A 230 -7.13 23.74 5.24
CA GLN A 230 -7.70 24.07 3.93
C GLN A 230 -9.23 24.04 4.08
N ARG A 231 -9.89 25.18 3.83
CA ARG A 231 -11.36 25.31 3.84
C ARG A 231 -11.88 25.44 2.42
#